data_AF-A0A852I7J5-F1
#
_entry.id   AF-A0A852I7J5-F1
#
_cell.length_a   1.000
_cell.length_b   1.000
_cell.length_c   1.000
_cell.angle_alpha   90.00
_cell.angle_beta   90.00
_cell.angle_gamma   90.00
#
_symmetry.space_group_name_H-M   'P 1'
#
loop_
_entity.id
_entity.type
_entity.pdbx_description
1 polymer ?
#
loop_
_entity_poly.entity_id
_entity_poly.type
_entity_poly.pdbx_seq_one_letter_code
_entity_poly.pdbx_strand_id
1 'polypeptide(L)'
;TAGVKKDIEKLYEAVPQLVNVFKIKEKIGEGTFSSVYLATAQLQTGYEEKMALKHLIPTSHPLRIAAELQCLTVAGGQDNVMGVKYCFRKNDHVVIVMPYLEHESFLDILNSLSFEEVREYMFNLFKALRRIHRFGIVHRDVKPSNFLYNRQLKKYALVDFGLAQGTPDTKIELLKTAHSEDQQESCLQTNPVVALGNGVSVSVTAPKQIAQQSTSKAADRRSSSLSKVQMKQGRGGKEDSVHHSVQRSVFGERNFNVYSSTYQENLSTKLIKQSKIIDVSSRKLVTKKKIISTKTVSNGAAKKAASGCPLNLPCDCYATDRVCSVCLSRRQQVAPRAGTPGFRAPEVLTKCPTQTTAIDMWSAGIIFLSLLSGRYPFFKASDDLTALAQIMTVRGSRETIQAARTFGKSVVCTQVVPAQNLRTLCEKLRGTSSSCKRSQGEGPSRFENSTALPVAADKPCAPETLGKQIQHTQSFQEGDGALEMKATDMKGWDQVPDEAYDLLDKLLDLNPATRITAKEALLHPFFKDIKL
;
A
#
# COMPACT_ATOMS: atom_id res chain seq x y z
N THR A 1 27.07 7.61 -4.75
CA THR A 1 28.11 8.52 -4.21
C THR A 1 28.64 9.55 -5.21
N ALA A 2 28.51 9.38 -6.55
CA ALA A 2 28.65 10.49 -7.52
C ALA A 2 27.29 11.05 -8.00
N GLY A 3 26.31 10.20 -8.27
CA GLY A 3 24.97 10.62 -8.72
C GLY A 3 24.23 11.50 -7.71
N VAL A 4 24.28 11.16 -6.42
CA VAL A 4 23.61 11.93 -5.34
C VAL A 4 24.16 13.36 -5.22
N LYS A 5 25.48 13.55 -5.38
CA LYS A 5 26.08 14.90 -5.35
C LYS A 5 25.55 15.75 -6.51
N LYS A 6 25.52 15.17 -7.71
CA LYS A 6 24.96 15.83 -8.90
C LYS A 6 23.48 16.17 -8.74
N ASP A 7 22.70 15.31 -8.09
CA ASP A 7 21.29 15.59 -7.82
C ASP A 7 21.10 16.74 -6.82
N ILE A 8 21.97 16.82 -5.79
CA ILE A 8 21.96 17.92 -4.82
C ILE A 8 22.35 19.25 -5.50
N GLU A 9 23.38 19.25 -6.34
CA GLU A 9 23.79 20.43 -7.12
C GLU A 9 22.64 20.93 -8.01
N LYS A 10 22.00 20.02 -8.75
CA LYS A 10 20.82 20.34 -9.56
C LYS A 10 19.65 20.90 -8.73
N LEU A 11 19.45 20.41 -7.51
CA LEU A 11 18.40 20.91 -6.63
C LEU A 11 18.67 22.35 -6.20
N TYR A 12 19.92 22.69 -5.87
CA TYR A 12 20.31 24.07 -5.59
C TYR A 12 20.16 24.98 -6.82
N GLU A 13 20.54 24.52 -8.02
CA GLU A 13 20.33 25.29 -9.27
C GLU A 13 18.84 25.54 -9.55
N ALA A 14 18.02 24.50 -9.34
CA ALA A 14 16.58 24.55 -9.53
C ALA A 14 15.90 25.49 -8.54
N VAL A 15 16.31 25.50 -7.27
CA VAL A 15 15.76 26.37 -6.23
C VAL A 15 16.90 27.06 -5.45
N PRO A 16 17.48 28.15 -5.98
CA PRO A 16 18.69 28.80 -5.43
C PRO A 16 18.54 29.32 -4.01
N GLN A 17 17.31 29.63 -3.58
CA GLN A 17 16.99 30.07 -2.22
C GLN A 17 17.46 29.05 -1.16
N LEU A 18 17.53 27.76 -1.51
CA LEU A 18 17.95 26.72 -0.60
C LEU A 18 19.42 26.84 -0.17
N VAL A 19 20.30 27.36 -1.04
CA VAL A 19 21.75 27.49 -0.76
C VAL A 19 21.99 28.37 0.46
N ASN A 20 21.17 29.40 0.63
CA ASN A 20 21.33 30.39 1.70
C ASN A 20 20.78 29.92 3.05
N VAL A 21 20.04 28.81 3.08
CA VAL A 21 19.27 28.38 4.24
C VAL A 21 19.64 26.98 4.70
N PHE A 22 19.94 26.08 3.76
CA PHE A 22 20.11 24.66 4.03
C PHE A 22 21.44 24.14 3.53
N LYS A 23 22.06 23.29 4.36
CA LYS A 23 23.16 22.42 3.96
C LYS A 23 22.63 21.01 3.71
N ILE A 24 22.34 20.70 2.45
CA ILE A 24 21.87 19.38 2.02
C ILE A 24 23.00 18.34 2.16
N LYS A 25 22.74 17.27 2.92
CA LYS A 25 23.72 16.22 3.25
C LYS A 25 23.63 15.05 2.27
N GLU A 26 22.44 14.47 2.13
CA GLU A 26 22.22 13.28 1.31
C GLU A 26 20.77 13.15 0.84
N LYS A 27 20.53 12.25 -0.12
CA LYS A 27 19.20 11.83 -0.56
C LYS A 27 18.74 10.66 0.30
N ILE A 28 17.64 10.82 1.02
CA ILE A 28 17.10 9.82 1.96
C ILE A 28 15.88 9.07 1.41
N GLY A 29 15.28 9.57 0.32
CA GLY A 29 14.13 8.91 -0.31
C GLY A 29 13.97 9.29 -1.77
N GLU A 30 13.42 8.36 -2.54
CA GLU A 30 13.06 8.56 -3.94
C GLU A 30 11.77 7.80 -4.24
N GLY A 31 10.77 8.51 -4.74
CA GLY A 31 9.51 7.94 -5.15
C GLY A 31 9.11 8.46 -6.54
N THR A 32 7.99 7.97 -7.05
CA THR A 32 7.49 8.33 -8.38
C THR A 32 7.23 9.84 -8.54
N PHE A 33 6.86 10.52 -7.47
CA PHE A 33 6.41 11.92 -7.50
C PHE A 33 7.33 12.89 -6.76
N SER A 34 8.38 12.40 -6.12
CA SER A 34 9.29 13.26 -5.37
C SER A 34 10.62 12.60 -5.04
N SER A 35 11.62 13.42 -4.78
CA SER A 35 12.86 13.02 -4.11
C SER A 35 12.95 13.73 -2.75
N VAL A 36 13.44 13.04 -1.73
CA VAL A 36 13.57 13.56 -0.36
C VAL A 36 15.04 13.60 0.05
N TYR A 37 15.47 14.73 0.58
CA TYR A 37 16.85 14.97 0.99
C TYR A 37 16.92 15.33 2.47
N LEU A 38 17.93 14.81 3.17
CA LEU A 38 18.29 15.27 4.51
C LEU A 38 19.13 16.54 4.37
N ALA A 39 18.75 17.58 5.09
CA ALA A 39 19.49 18.82 5.18
C ALA A 39 19.60 19.29 6.62
N THR A 40 20.51 20.22 6.88
CA THR A 40 20.54 20.98 8.12
C THR A 40 20.29 22.45 7.87
N ALA A 41 19.53 23.08 8.77
CA ALA A 41 19.24 24.50 8.77
C ALA A 41 19.79 25.12 10.06
N GLN A 42 20.39 26.29 9.95
CA GLN A 42 20.83 27.05 11.11
C GLN A 42 19.67 27.95 11.56
N LEU A 43 19.12 27.67 12.74
CA LEU A 43 18.06 28.51 13.30
C LEU A 43 18.63 29.84 13.78
N GLN A 44 17.80 30.88 13.81
CA GLN A 44 18.16 32.18 14.39
C GLN A 44 18.61 32.08 15.85
N THR A 45 18.17 31.02 16.55
CA THR A 45 18.55 30.69 17.93
C THR A 45 19.93 30.04 18.06
N GLY A 46 20.66 29.83 16.96
CA GLY A 46 22.01 29.25 16.93
C GLY A 46 22.08 27.73 16.86
N TYR A 47 20.97 27.01 17.07
CA TYR A 47 20.92 25.56 16.97
C TYR A 47 20.79 25.08 15.52
N GLU A 48 21.54 24.03 15.18
CA GLU A 48 21.41 23.33 13.89
C GLU A 48 20.27 22.31 13.99
N GLU A 49 19.28 22.42 13.11
CA GLU A 49 18.13 21.51 13.07
C GLU A 49 18.16 20.68 11.78
N LYS A 50 17.95 19.36 11.92
CA LYS A 50 17.80 18.45 10.77
C LYS A 50 16.42 18.63 10.13
N MET A 51 16.38 18.73 8.80
CA MET A 51 15.18 18.93 8.00
C MET A 51 15.11 17.90 6.88
N ALA A 52 13.89 17.53 6.50
CA ALA A 52 13.62 16.77 5.28
C ALA A 52 13.12 17.73 4.18
N LEU A 53 13.85 17.79 3.07
CA LEU A 53 13.49 18.56 1.89
C LEU A 53 12.88 17.64 0.84
N LYS A 54 11.56 17.73 0.64
CA LYS A 54 10.85 16.98 -0.39
C LYS A 54 10.74 17.82 -1.64
N HIS A 55 11.55 17.49 -2.65
CA HIS A 55 11.48 18.07 -3.98
C HIS A 55 10.45 17.31 -4.82
N LEU A 56 9.35 17.98 -5.16
CA LEU A 56 8.29 17.42 -6.01
C LEU A 56 8.73 17.39 -7.46
N ILE A 57 8.29 16.38 -8.22
CA ILE A 57 8.58 16.35 -9.66
C ILE A 57 7.99 17.58 -10.35
N PRO A 58 8.72 18.26 -11.26
CA PRO A 58 8.25 19.52 -11.85
C PRO A 58 7.01 19.37 -12.74
N THR A 59 6.70 18.15 -13.18
CA THR A 59 5.48 17.83 -13.94
C THR A 59 4.23 17.71 -13.07
N SER A 60 4.33 17.90 -11.76
CA SER A 60 3.18 17.87 -10.85
C SER A 60 2.25 19.05 -11.09
N HIS A 61 0.95 18.77 -11.22
CA HIS A 61 -0.04 19.83 -11.41
C HIS A 61 -0.10 20.78 -10.19
N PRO A 62 -0.17 22.11 -10.37
CA PRO A 62 -0.20 23.06 -9.26
C PRO A 62 -1.28 22.79 -8.20
N LEU A 63 -2.47 22.35 -8.62
CA LEU A 63 -3.55 22.00 -7.66
C LEU A 63 -3.16 20.82 -6.78
N ARG A 64 -2.47 19.81 -7.33
CA ARG A 64 -2.00 18.65 -6.57
C ARG A 64 -0.94 19.07 -5.54
N ILE A 65 0.00 19.90 -5.95
CA ILE A 65 1.05 20.45 -5.07
C ILE A 65 0.40 21.24 -3.92
N ALA A 66 -0.52 22.14 -4.25
CA ALA A 66 -1.20 22.98 -3.27
C ALA A 66 -2.09 22.16 -2.32
N ALA A 67 -2.77 21.12 -2.83
CA ALA A 67 -3.57 20.22 -2.01
C ALA A 67 -2.71 19.40 -1.03
N GLU A 68 -1.56 18.89 -1.48
CA GLU A 68 -0.59 18.22 -0.59
C GLU A 68 -0.12 19.16 0.53
N LEU A 69 0.24 20.39 0.18
CA LEU A 69 0.65 21.40 1.15
C LEU A 69 -0.49 21.75 2.13
N GLN A 70 -1.73 21.86 1.65
CA GLN A 70 -2.90 22.12 2.49
C GLN A 70 -3.18 20.97 3.47
N CYS A 71 -2.95 19.71 3.07
CA CYS A 71 -3.05 18.57 3.98
C CYS A 71 -2.03 18.70 5.13
N LEU A 72 -0.77 19.03 4.80
CA LEU A 72 0.31 19.17 5.79
C LEU A 72 0.09 20.36 6.74
N THR A 73 -0.48 21.47 6.26
CA THR A 73 -0.75 22.65 7.10
C THR A 73 -2.00 22.52 7.96
N VAL A 74 -3.09 21.95 7.42
CA VAL A 74 -4.40 21.90 8.10
C VAL A 74 -4.53 20.64 8.99
N ALA A 75 -4.15 19.48 8.46
CA ALA A 75 -4.28 18.21 9.19
C ALA A 75 -3.00 17.84 9.95
N GLY A 76 -1.83 18.26 9.45
CA GLY A 76 -0.51 17.91 9.97
C GLY A 76 -0.05 18.66 11.23
N GLY A 77 1.14 18.28 11.71
CA GLY A 77 1.80 18.87 12.88
C GLY A 77 1.35 18.31 14.23
N GLN A 78 0.40 17.37 14.25
CA GLN A 78 -0.16 16.78 15.45
C GLN A 78 -0.71 15.37 15.17
N ASP A 79 -0.99 14.61 16.23
CA ASP A 79 -1.57 13.26 16.15
C ASP A 79 -0.80 12.32 15.19
N ASN A 80 0.53 12.38 15.22
CA ASN A 80 1.43 11.60 14.36
C ASN A 80 1.24 11.86 12.87
N VAL A 81 0.73 13.02 12.47
CA VAL A 81 0.67 13.46 11.06
C VAL A 81 1.76 14.48 10.82
N MET A 82 2.61 14.25 9.80
CA MET A 82 3.70 15.16 9.47
C MET A 82 3.17 16.56 9.16
N GLY A 83 3.80 17.57 9.75
CA GLY A 83 3.55 18.98 9.44
C GLY A 83 4.55 19.51 8.42
N VAL A 84 4.38 20.77 8.05
CA VAL A 84 5.30 21.51 7.19
C VAL A 84 5.85 22.72 7.94
N LYS A 85 7.14 23.05 7.73
CA LYS A 85 7.74 24.29 8.23
C LYS A 85 7.71 25.39 7.19
N TYR A 86 8.17 25.09 5.98
CA TYR A 86 8.29 26.06 4.89
C TYR A 86 8.05 25.36 3.54
N CYS A 87 7.82 26.18 2.51
CA CYS A 87 7.76 25.73 1.12
C CYS A 87 8.52 26.73 0.26
N PHE A 88 9.45 26.25 -0.57
CA PHE A 88 10.19 27.05 -1.53
C PHE A 88 9.71 26.72 -2.94
N ARG A 89 9.62 27.74 -3.79
CA ARG A 89 9.24 27.57 -5.20
C ARG A 89 10.05 28.47 -6.10
N LYS A 90 10.52 27.89 -7.20
CA LYS A 90 11.00 28.63 -8.39
C LYS A 90 10.45 27.92 -9.61
N ASN A 91 9.61 28.63 -10.38
CA ASN A 91 8.90 28.08 -11.53
C ASN A 91 8.09 26.82 -11.16
N ASP A 92 8.34 25.72 -11.85
CA ASP A 92 7.77 24.38 -11.69
C ASP A 92 8.46 23.54 -10.59
N HIS A 93 9.59 24.01 -10.05
CA HIS A 93 10.26 23.34 -8.94
C HIS A 93 9.70 23.79 -7.60
N VAL A 94 9.15 22.83 -6.84
CA VAL A 94 8.60 23.05 -5.49
C VAL A 94 9.31 22.13 -4.50
N VAL A 95 9.75 22.70 -3.38
CA VAL A 95 10.43 22.00 -2.29
C VAL A 95 9.69 22.25 -0.98
N ILE A 96 9.11 21.20 -0.43
CA ILE A 96 8.43 21.22 0.88
C ILE A 96 9.46 20.89 1.96
N VAL A 97 9.54 21.73 2.99
CA VAL A 97 10.47 21.58 4.12
C VAL A 97 9.72 21.09 5.34
N MET A 98 10.11 19.92 5.84
CA MET A 98 9.48 19.24 6.97
C MET A 98 10.50 18.97 8.08
N PRO A 99 10.07 18.87 9.35
CA PRO A 99 10.93 18.35 10.41
C PRO A 99 11.48 16.97 10.02
N TYR A 100 12.79 16.76 10.19
CA TYR A 100 13.36 15.43 9.99
C TYR A 100 13.05 14.54 11.20
N LEU A 101 12.40 13.40 10.94
CA LEU A 101 12.28 12.32 11.91
C LEU A 101 13.23 11.20 11.50
N GLU A 102 14.29 11.01 12.28
CA GLU A 102 15.13 9.82 12.17
C GLU A 102 14.27 8.60 12.42
N HIS A 103 14.35 7.60 11.56
CA HIS A 103 13.42 6.47 11.57
C HIS A 103 14.09 5.18 11.13
N GLU A 104 13.50 4.10 11.60
CA GLU A 104 13.93 2.74 11.32
C GLU A 104 13.44 2.27 9.94
N SER A 105 14.25 1.45 9.28
CA SER A 105 13.81 0.67 8.13
C SER A 105 12.87 -0.44 8.61
N PHE A 106 11.63 -0.44 8.13
CA PHE A 106 10.60 -1.41 8.56
C PHE A 106 11.05 -2.86 8.43
N LEU A 107 11.77 -3.20 7.35
CA LEU A 107 12.26 -4.55 7.10
C LEU A 107 13.28 -4.99 8.15
N ASP A 108 14.16 -4.08 8.59
CA ASP A 108 15.26 -4.38 9.51
C ASP A 108 14.74 -4.58 10.94
N ILE A 109 13.68 -3.85 11.32
CA ILE A 109 13.07 -4.00 12.64
C ILE A 109 12.00 -5.09 12.72
N LEU A 110 11.42 -5.52 11.58
CA LEU A 110 10.22 -6.37 11.54
C LEU A 110 10.29 -7.60 12.46
N ASN A 111 11.42 -8.30 12.46
CA ASN A 111 11.62 -9.52 13.25
C ASN A 111 12.21 -9.27 14.65
N SER A 112 12.57 -8.02 14.97
CA SER A 112 13.15 -7.64 16.26
C SER A 112 12.19 -6.85 17.17
N LEU A 113 11.02 -6.44 16.65
CA LEU A 113 9.97 -5.79 17.42
C LEU A 113 9.37 -6.76 18.44
N SER A 114 9.12 -6.28 19.65
CA SER A 114 8.26 -6.97 20.61
C SER A 114 6.81 -6.89 20.18
N PHE A 115 5.98 -7.78 20.72
CA PHE A 115 4.55 -7.72 20.48
C PHE A 115 3.92 -6.41 21.02
N GLU A 116 4.40 -5.89 22.15
CA GLU A 116 3.93 -4.60 22.68
C GLU A 116 4.29 -3.44 21.74
N GLU A 117 5.46 -3.46 21.12
CA GLU A 117 5.83 -2.45 20.12
C GLU A 117 4.95 -2.50 18.88
N VAL A 118 4.46 -3.69 18.50
CA VAL A 118 3.45 -3.83 17.44
C VAL A 118 2.13 -3.19 17.84
N ARG A 119 1.69 -3.37 19.10
CA ARG A 119 0.50 -2.67 19.64
C ARG A 119 0.68 -1.16 19.57
N GLU A 120 1.79 -0.64 20.09
CA GLU A 120 2.11 0.80 20.07
C GLU A 120 2.17 1.36 18.64
N TYR A 121 2.80 0.63 17.71
CA TYR A 121 2.89 1.02 16.30
C TYR A 121 1.50 1.15 15.68
N MET A 122 0.65 0.13 15.83
CA MET A 122 -0.69 0.13 15.26
C MET A 122 -1.58 1.21 15.90
N PHE A 123 -1.49 1.40 17.22
CA PHE A 123 -2.21 2.46 17.92
C PHE A 123 -1.85 3.85 17.36
N ASN A 124 -0.57 4.14 17.20
CA ASN A 124 -0.10 5.42 16.68
C ASN A 124 -0.42 5.62 15.20
N LEU A 125 -0.48 4.54 14.41
CA LEU A 125 -0.98 4.57 13.03
C LEU A 125 -2.46 4.94 13.01
N PHE A 126 -3.30 4.32 13.84
CA PHE A 126 -4.72 4.68 13.89
C PHE A 126 -4.97 6.08 14.44
N LYS A 127 -4.09 6.60 15.32
CA LYS A 127 -4.14 8.01 15.75
C LYS A 127 -3.95 8.97 14.57
N ALA A 128 -2.98 8.69 13.69
CA ALA A 128 -2.77 9.45 12.46
C ALA A 128 -3.93 9.31 11.47
N LEU A 129 -4.41 8.08 11.24
CA LEU A 129 -5.54 7.83 10.33
C LEU A 129 -6.82 8.51 10.81
N ARG A 130 -7.16 8.39 12.10
CA ARG A 130 -8.30 9.08 12.71
C ARG A 130 -8.20 10.59 12.49
N ARG A 131 -6.99 11.16 12.65
CA ARG A 131 -6.75 12.59 12.42
C ARG A 131 -7.11 12.96 10.98
N ILE A 132 -6.49 12.33 9.98
CA ILE A 132 -6.70 12.72 8.57
C ILE A 132 -8.12 12.40 8.09
N HIS A 133 -8.73 11.31 8.55
CA HIS A 133 -10.10 10.93 8.21
C HIS A 133 -11.12 11.94 8.77
N ARG A 134 -10.86 12.57 9.92
CA ARG A 134 -11.69 13.65 10.47
C ARG A 134 -11.71 14.91 9.60
N PHE A 135 -10.70 15.09 8.76
CA PHE A 135 -10.64 16.15 7.74
C PHE A 135 -11.16 15.68 6.37
N GLY A 136 -11.66 14.46 6.28
CA GLY A 136 -12.14 13.87 5.02
C GLY A 136 -11.02 13.69 4.00
N ILE A 137 -9.84 13.26 4.46
CA ILE A 137 -8.69 12.94 3.61
C ILE A 137 -8.62 11.41 3.48
N VAL A 138 -8.65 10.90 2.25
CA VAL A 138 -8.26 9.53 1.93
C VAL A 138 -6.81 9.58 1.47
N HIS A 139 -5.91 8.93 2.20
CA HIS A 139 -4.46 9.01 1.94
C HIS A 139 -4.06 8.24 0.69
N ARG A 140 -4.67 7.08 0.44
CA ARG A 140 -4.48 6.20 -0.73
C ARG A 140 -3.14 5.47 -0.83
N ASP A 141 -2.16 5.79 0.02
CA ASP A 141 -0.81 5.20 -0.02
C ASP A 141 -0.25 4.95 1.38
N VAL A 142 -1.11 4.47 2.28
CA VAL A 142 -0.70 4.00 3.61
C VAL A 142 0.13 2.73 3.45
N LYS A 143 1.40 2.79 3.86
CA LYS A 143 2.39 1.70 3.82
C LYS A 143 3.53 2.04 4.79
N PRO A 144 4.40 1.09 5.15
CA PRO A 144 5.43 1.35 6.15
C PRO A 144 6.40 2.48 5.78
N SER A 145 6.76 2.66 4.50
CA SER A 145 7.64 3.78 4.09
C SER A 145 6.99 5.16 4.23
N ASN A 146 5.66 5.24 4.30
CA ASN A 146 4.92 6.47 4.55
C ASN A 146 4.49 6.64 6.01
N PHE A 147 4.86 5.71 6.91
CA PHE A 147 4.63 5.85 8.35
C PHE A 147 5.96 5.69 9.10
N LEU A 148 6.65 6.82 9.23
CA LEU A 148 7.96 6.89 9.85
C LEU A 148 7.86 6.50 11.33
N TYR A 149 8.78 5.64 11.78
CA TYR A 149 8.82 5.18 13.16
C TYR A 149 10.24 5.27 13.72
N ASN A 150 10.39 6.03 14.79
CA ASN A 150 11.59 6.03 15.62
C ASN A 150 11.33 5.19 16.87
N ARG A 151 11.96 4.02 16.95
CA ARG A 151 11.78 3.07 18.05
C ARG A 151 12.28 3.59 19.39
N GLN A 152 13.43 4.25 19.39
CA GLN A 152 14.06 4.76 20.62
C GLN A 152 13.26 5.92 21.24
N LEU A 153 12.80 6.85 20.40
CA LEU A 153 12.05 8.03 20.83
C LEU A 153 10.54 7.79 20.92
N LYS A 154 10.05 6.62 20.48
CA LYS A 154 8.62 6.30 20.35
C LYS A 154 7.84 7.38 19.60
N LYS A 155 8.43 7.87 18.50
CA LYS A 155 7.85 8.91 17.64
C LYS A 155 7.40 8.33 16.31
N TYR A 156 6.28 8.85 15.83
CA TYR A 156 5.60 8.37 14.63
C TYR A 156 5.19 9.54 13.74
N ALA A 157 5.26 9.36 12.43
CA ALA A 157 4.77 10.35 11.49
C ALA A 157 4.25 9.72 10.19
N LEU A 158 2.96 9.91 9.91
CA LEU A 158 2.35 9.68 8.60
C LEU A 158 2.76 10.81 7.65
N VAL A 159 3.34 10.45 6.51
CA VAL A 159 3.90 11.36 5.51
C VAL A 159 3.32 11.07 4.11
N ASP A 160 3.58 11.99 3.19
CA ASP A 160 3.26 11.87 1.76
C ASP A 160 1.78 11.89 1.39
N PHE A 161 1.21 13.10 1.38
CA PHE A 161 -0.15 13.37 0.89
C PHE A 161 -0.22 13.58 -0.62
N GLY A 162 0.86 13.27 -1.37
CA GLY A 162 0.93 13.52 -2.80
C GLY A 162 -0.08 12.69 -3.62
N LEU A 163 -0.67 11.65 -3.04
CA LEU A 163 -1.73 10.83 -3.65
C LEU A 163 -3.10 11.00 -3.00
N ALA A 164 -3.25 11.93 -2.06
CA ALA A 164 -4.47 12.07 -1.28
C ALA A 164 -5.66 12.52 -2.13
N GLN A 165 -6.86 12.11 -1.72
CA GLN A 165 -8.13 12.54 -2.29
C GLN A 165 -9.10 12.95 -1.19
N GLY A 166 -10.04 13.83 -1.53
CA GLY A 166 -11.08 14.26 -0.60
C GLY A 166 -12.22 13.25 -0.53
N THR A 167 -12.83 13.08 0.63
CA THR A 167 -14.20 12.57 0.71
C THR A 167 -15.19 13.67 0.23
N PRO A 168 -16.45 13.35 -0.08
CA PRO A 168 -17.45 14.36 -0.47
C PRO A 168 -17.61 15.50 0.54
N ASP A 169 -17.43 15.20 1.82
CA ASP A 169 -17.50 16.11 2.96
C ASP A 169 -16.11 16.64 3.41
N THR A 170 -15.09 16.54 2.56
CA THR A 170 -13.71 16.93 2.92
C THR A 170 -13.62 18.37 3.41
N LYS A 171 -12.79 18.58 4.43
CA LYS A 171 -12.47 19.91 4.99
C LYS A 171 -11.27 20.54 4.29
N ILE A 172 -10.63 19.83 3.37
CA ILE A 172 -9.51 20.32 2.57
C ILE A 172 -10.07 20.81 1.23
N GLU A 173 -10.16 22.13 1.07
CA GLU A 173 -10.83 22.76 -0.07
C GLU A 173 -10.25 22.33 -1.42
N LEU A 174 -8.92 22.25 -1.52
CA LEU A 174 -8.23 21.90 -2.77
C LEU A 174 -8.40 20.42 -3.14
N LEU A 175 -8.82 19.57 -2.21
CA LEU A 175 -9.17 18.18 -2.52
C LEU A 175 -10.59 18.04 -3.09
N LYS A 176 -11.45 19.07 -3.00
CA LYS A 176 -12.78 19.07 -3.64
C LYS A 176 -12.68 19.31 -5.15
N THR A 177 -11.85 20.27 -5.54
CA THR A 177 -11.66 20.68 -6.94
C THR A 177 -10.90 19.62 -7.75
N ALA A 178 -9.96 18.92 -7.11
CA ALA A 178 -9.26 17.79 -7.73
C ALA A 178 -10.20 16.66 -8.18
N HIS A 179 -11.35 16.46 -7.53
CA HIS A 179 -12.38 15.50 -7.96
C HIS A 179 -13.21 16.00 -9.14
N SER A 180 -13.34 17.31 -9.30
CA SER A 180 -14.24 17.92 -10.30
C SER A 180 -13.60 17.89 -11.69
N GLU A 181 -12.29 18.14 -11.80
CA GLU A 181 -11.60 18.16 -13.11
C GLU A 181 -11.43 16.76 -13.72
N ASP A 182 -11.14 15.74 -12.93
CA ASP A 182 -11.08 14.33 -13.39
C ASP A 182 -12.45 13.83 -13.90
N GLN A 183 -13.55 14.41 -13.42
CA GLN A 183 -14.91 14.11 -13.93
C GLN A 183 -15.33 15.03 -15.09
N GLN A 184 -14.77 16.24 -15.20
CA GLN A 184 -15.17 17.20 -16.23
C GLN A 184 -14.60 16.86 -17.63
N GLU A 185 -13.44 16.21 -17.70
CA GLU A 185 -13.00 15.53 -18.94
C GLU A 185 -13.92 14.36 -19.35
N SER A 186 -14.69 13.80 -18.40
CA SER A 186 -15.65 12.72 -18.67
C SER A 186 -17.04 13.20 -19.12
N CYS A 187 -17.40 14.47 -18.89
CA CYS A 187 -18.76 14.99 -19.13
C CYS A 187 -18.93 15.85 -20.40
N LEU A 188 -17.88 16.15 -21.17
CA LEU A 188 -18.01 16.93 -22.42
C LEU A 188 -18.52 16.15 -23.64
N GLN A 189 -19.06 14.95 -23.46
CA GLN A 189 -19.78 14.22 -24.51
C GLN A 189 -21.09 13.66 -23.99
N THR A 190 -22.09 14.51 -23.80
CA THR A 190 -23.52 14.15 -23.98
C THR A 190 -24.39 15.39 -23.76
N ASN A 191 -24.61 16.17 -24.81
CA ASN A 191 -25.83 16.98 -24.90
C ASN A 191 -26.91 16.12 -25.57
N PRO A 192 -28.08 15.88 -24.95
CA PRO A 192 -29.21 15.29 -25.65
C PRO A 192 -29.83 16.35 -26.55
N VAL A 193 -29.79 16.12 -27.86
CA VAL A 193 -30.62 16.84 -28.82
C VAL A 193 -32.04 16.30 -28.68
N VAL A 194 -32.92 17.09 -28.06
CA VAL A 194 -34.36 16.82 -28.05
C VAL A 194 -34.90 17.26 -29.41
N ALA A 195 -35.23 16.28 -30.25
CA ALA A 195 -35.96 16.50 -31.50
C ALA A 195 -37.45 16.67 -31.16
N LEU A 196 -38.00 17.85 -31.44
CA LEU A 196 -39.44 18.12 -31.43
C LEU A 196 -39.97 17.98 -32.87
N GLY A 197 -41.06 17.24 -33.04
CA GLY A 197 -41.76 17.12 -34.32
C GLY A 197 -43.24 16.75 -34.15
N ASN A 198 -44.09 17.77 -34.30
CA ASN A 198 -45.51 17.85 -34.72
C ASN A 198 -46.57 16.94 -34.02
N GLY A 199 -47.72 17.43 -33.57
CA GLY A 199 -48.38 18.74 -33.70
C GLY A 199 -49.77 18.72 -33.04
N VAL A 200 -50.56 19.76 -33.35
CA VAL A 200 -51.96 20.08 -32.98
C VAL A 200 -52.10 21.12 -31.85
N SER A 201 -52.57 22.27 -32.31
CA SER A 201 -52.96 23.49 -31.59
C SER A 201 -54.37 23.40 -31.01
N VAL A 202 -54.58 23.88 -29.78
CA VAL A 202 -55.78 24.67 -29.39
C VAL A 202 -55.41 25.67 -28.29
N SER A 203 -55.85 26.90 -28.48
CA SER A 203 -55.73 28.11 -27.65
C SER A 203 -56.49 28.06 -26.33
N VAL A 204 -55.92 28.59 -25.23
CA VAL A 204 -56.67 29.40 -24.24
C VAL A 204 -55.78 30.46 -23.60
N THR A 205 -56.39 31.64 -23.50
CA THR A 205 -56.01 32.97 -23.01
C THR A 205 -55.38 33.04 -21.61
N ALA A 206 -54.45 33.98 -21.44
CA ALA A 206 -53.94 34.46 -20.16
C ALA A 206 -55.00 35.25 -19.36
N PRO A 207 -54.68 35.55 -18.08
CA PRO A 207 -54.57 36.96 -17.74
C PRO A 207 -53.32 37.34 -16.95
N LYS A 208 -52.90 38.58 -17.23
CA LYS A 208 -51.87 39.40 -16.56
C LYS A 208 -52.23 39.73 -15.12
N GLN A 209 -51.21 40.11 -14.34
CA GLN A 209 -51.11 41.23 -13.36
C GLN A 209 -50.13 40.82 -12.24
N ILE A 210 -49.24 41.62 -11.63
CA ILE A 210 -49.04 43.07 -11.53
C ILE A 210 -47.55 43.30 -11.15
N ALA A 211 -47.00 44.42 -11.58
CA ALA A 211 -45.67 44.92 -11.22
C ALA A 211 -45.63 45.55 -9.83
N GLN A 212 -44.46 45.55 -9.17
CA GLN A 212 -44.04 46.68 -8.35
C GLN A 212 -42.50 46.82 -8.35
N GLN A 213 -42.06 48.00 -8.77
CA GLN A 213 -40.70 48.52 -8.79
C GLN A 213 -40.38 49.26 -7.49
N SER A 214 -39.08 49.55 -7.31
CA SER A 214 -38.44 50.76 -6.76
C SER A 214 -37.39 50.39 -5.68
N THR A 215 -36.18 50.93 -5.59
CA THR A 215 -35.58 52.20 -6.07
C THR A 215 -34.06 52.08 -6.32
N SER A 216 -33.57 53.01 -7.13
CA SER A 216 -32.25 53.27 -7.75
C SER A 216 -31.11 53.88 -6.90
N LYS A 217 -29.86 53.71 -7.36
CA LYS A 217 -28.84 54.75 -7.78
C LYS A 217 -27.46 54.06 -8.01
N ALA A 218 -26.91 53.92 -9.24
CA ALA A 218 -26.15 54.86 -10.10
C ALA A 218 -24.95 55.52 -9.39
N ALA A 219 -23.69 55.58 -9.86
CA ALA A 219 -23.03 55.51 -11.19
C ALA A 219 -21.52 55.11 -10.97
N ASP A 220 -20.58 54.91 -11.91
CA ASP A 220 -20.45 55.21 -13.34
C ASP A 220 -19.21 54.46 -13.93
N ARG A 221 -19.32 54.03 -15.20
CA ARG A 221 -18.34 53.93 -16.32
C ARG A 221 -16.84 53.58 -16.03
N ARG A 222 -16.16 52.68 -16.76
CA ARG A 222 -16.04 52.56 -18.23
C ARG A 222 -15.64 51.15 -18.71
N SER A 223 -16.14 50.88 -19.91
CA SER A 223 -15.92 49.80 -20.88
C SER A 223 -14.57 49.83 -21.60
N SER A 224 -14.13 48.66 -22.08
CA SER A 224 -13.71 48.34 -23.47
C SER A 224 -12.86 47.05 -23.40
N SER A 225 -12.87 46.06 -24.28
CA SER A 225 -13.57 45.74 -25.53
C SER A 225 -12.88 44.47 -26.01
N LEU A 226 -13.65 43.47 -26.41
CA LEU A 226 -13.20 42.20 -26.97
C LEU A 226 -12.38 42.40 -28.26
N SER A 227 -11.28 41.68 -28.40
CA SER A 227 -10.71 41.32 -29.70
C SER A 227 -10.62 39.81 -29.85
N LYS A 228 -11.42 39.30 -30.80
CA LYS A 228 -11.33 37.97 -31.38
C LYS A 228 -9.99 37.85 -32.11
N VAL A 229 -9.27 36.74 -31.92
CA VAL A 229 -8.21 36.33 -32.86
C VAL A 229 -8.51 34.93 -33.35
N GLN A 230 -8.56 34.86 -34.67
CA GLN A 230 -8.99 33.78 -35.52
C GLN A 230 -7.77 32.92 -35.89
N MET A 231 -7.91 31.61 -35.78
CA MET A 231 -6.91 30.62 -36.18
C MET A 231 -6.63 30.69 -37.68
N LYS A 232 -5.34 30.74 -38.06
CA LYS A 232 -4.86 30.62 -39.44
C LYS A 232 -3.97 29.39 -39.57
N GLN A 233 -4.33 28.50 -40.51
CA GLN A 233 -3.54 27.35 -40.94
C GLN A 233 -2.21 27.78 -41.60
N GLY A 234 -1.15 27.02 -41.35
CA GLY A 234 0.13 27.09 -42.05
C GLY A 234 0.81 25.72 -42.06
N ARG A 235 1.15 25.24 -43.26
CA ARG A 235 1.74 23.93 -43.59
C ARG A 235 3.23 23.83 -43.24
N GLY A 236 3.65 22.62 -42.85
CA GLY A 236 4.80 21.93 -43.47
C GLY A 236 6.18 22.04 -42.81
N GLY A 237 6.65 20.93 -42.22
CA GLY A 237 8.06 20.67 -41.90
C GLY A 237 8.20 19.28 -41.26
N LYS A 238 8.85 18.34 -41.96
CA LYS A 238 9.08 16.92 -41.60
C LYS A 238 10.36 16.75 -40.77
N GLU A 239 10.52 15.51 -40.26
CA GLU A 239 11.70 14.86 -39.63
C GLU A 239 11.77 15.02 -38.09
N ASP A 240 11.97 13.99 -37.26
CA ASP A 240 12.16 12.55 -37.48
C ASP A 240 11.72 11.76 -36.23
N SER A 241 11.22 10.56 -36.47
CA SER A 241 10.66 9.64 -35.47
C SER A 241 11.74 8.79 -34.80
N VAL A 242 11.76 8.75 -33.46
CA VAL A 242 12.22 7.56 -32.72
C VAL A 242 11.26 7.30 -31.55
N HIS A 243 10.33 6.37 -31.77
CA HIS A 243 9.56 5.72 -30.72
C HIS A 243 10.47 4.78 -29.93
N HIS A 244 10.65 5.04 -28.64
CA HIS A 244 10.94 3.98 -27.67
C HIS A 244 10.00 4.12 -26.47
N SER A 245 8.86 3.45 -26.60
CA SER A 245 8.05 2.96 -25.49
C SER A 245 8.88 1.91 -24.74
N VAL A 246 9.39 2.25 -23.58
CA VAL A 246 9.86 1.27 -22.58
C VAL A 246 9.22 1.63 -21.24
N GLN A 247 8.15 0.92 -20.91
CA GLN A 247 7.70 0.78 -19.53
C GLN A 247 8.86 0.23 -18.70
N ARG A 248 9.42 1.07 -17.82
CA ARG A 248 10.37 0.63 -16.80
C ARG A 248 9.63 0.47 -15.48
N SER A 249 9.20 -0.77 -15.22
CA SER A 249 8.92 -1.24 -13.87
C SER A 249 10.26 -1.46 -13.18
N VAL A 250 10.58 -0.64 -12.17
CA VAL A 250 11.74 -0.87 -11.30
C VAL A 250 11.36 -0.52 -9.87
N PHE A 251 10.97 -1.56 -9.14
CA PHE A 251 10.99 -1.56 -7.67
C PHE A 251 12.45 -1.57 -7.22
N GLY A 252 12.81 -0.66 -6.31
CA GLY A 252 14.15 -0.58 -5.75
C GLY A 252 14.33 0.67 -4.90
N GLU A 253 13.56 0.81 -3.83
CA GLU A 253 13.90 1.77 -2.77
C GLU A 253 15.08 1.20 -1.98
N ARG A 254 16.27 1.80 -2.15
CA ARG A 254 17.42 1.57 -1.27
C ARG A 254 17.33 2.58 -0.14
N ASN A 255 16.99 2.12 1.06
CA ASN A 255 17.12 2.91 2.27
C ASN A 255 18.62 2.95 2.65
N PHE A 256 19.16 4.16 2.84
CA PHE A 256 20.58 4.40 3.13
C PHE A 256 20.86 4.71 4.62
N ASN A 257 19.95 4.37 5.53
CA ASN A 257 20.20 4.52 6.97
C ASN A 257 21.12 3.39 7.47
N VAL A 258 22.42 3.46 7.14
CA VAL A 258 23.46 2.62 7.76
C VAL A 258 24.67 3.48 8.11
N TYR A 259 24.90 3.69 9.40
CA TYR A 259 26.24 3.93 9.93
C TYR A 259 26.68 2.73 10.75
N SER A 260 27.81 2.16 10.33
CA SER A 260 28.52 1.07 10.99
C SER A 260 29.28 1.60 12.21
N SER A 261 29.19 0.89 13.33
CA SER A 261 29.99 1.13 14.53
C SER A 261 31.43 0.64 14.35
N THR A 262 32.37 1.56 14.57
CA THR A 262 33.73 1.42 15.13
C THR A 262 34.72 0.36 14.60
N TYR A 263 35.83 0.92 14.12
CA TYR A 263 37.18 0.40 13.87
C TYR A 263 37.70 -0.66 14.86
N GLN A 264 38.36 -1.68 14.31
CA GLN A 264 39.60 -2.22 14.85
C GLN A 264 40.51 -2.68 13.68
N GLU A 265 41.71 -2.12 13.63
CA GLU A 265 42.79 -2.52 12.71
C GLU A 265 43.36 -3.89 13.08
N ASN A 266 43.73 -4.69 12.08
CA ASN A 266 44.96 -5.48 12.12
C ASN A 266 45.38 -5.97 10.71
N LEU A 267 46.69 -5.98 10.50
CA LEU A 267 47.41 -6.16 9.25
C LEU A 267 47.50 -7.62 8.74
N SER A 268 47.66 -7.70 7.41
CA SER A 268 48.47 -8.67 6.63
C SER A 268 48.01 -10.13 6.48
N THR A 269 47.66 -10.53 5.26
CA THR A 269 48.60 -11.14 4.28
C THR A 269 47.91 -11.49 2.96
N LYS A 270 48.66 -11.33 1.86
CA LYS A 270 48.28 -11.57 0.46
C LYS A 270 48.17 -13.06 0.16
N LEU A 271 47.25 -13.43 -0.72
CA LEU A 271 47.51 -14.47 -1.72
C LEU A 271 46.87 -14.09 -3.07
N ILE A 272 47.69 -14.25 -4.09
CA ILE A 272 47.60 -13.76 -5.46
C ILE A 272 47.14 -14.91 -6.38
N LYS A 273 46.62 -14.53 -7.57
CA LYS A 273 46.48 -15.31 -8.83
C LYS A 273 45.24 -16.22 -8.95
N GLN A 274 44.61 -16.39 -10.11
CA GLN A 274 44.72 -15.80 -11.45
C GLN A 274 43.46 -16.19 -12.25
N SER A 275 43.08 -15.35 -13.19
CA SER A 275 42.16 -15.60 -14.29
C SER A 275 42.66 -16.67 -15.26
N LYS A 276 41.77 -17.51 -15.82
CA LYS A 276 41.86 -17.99 -17.21
C LYS A 276 40.53 -18.53 -17.75
N ILE A 277 40.22 -18.04 -18.95
CA ILE A 277 39.23 -18.48 -19.93
C ILE A 277 39.66 -19.82 -20.55
N ILE A 278 38.74 -20.77 -20.73
CA ILE A 278 38.75 -21.74 -21.86
C ILE A 278 37.30 -22.03 -22.27
N ASP A 279 37.07 -21.90 -23.58
CA ASP A 279 35.88 -22.23 -24.37
C ASP A 279 36.02 -23.66 -24.94
N VAL A 280 34.98 -24.52 -24.88
CA VAL A 280 34.75 -25.61 -25.86
C VAL A 280 33.25 -25.97 -25.94
N SER A 281 32.82 -26.08 -27.19
CA SER A 281 31.50 -26.36 -27.76
C SER A 281 30.79 -27.68 -27.41
N SER A 282 29.45 -27.56 -27.35
CA SER A 282 28.42 -28.32 -28.10
C SER A 282 28.36 -29.86 -28.05
N ARG A 283 27.22 -30.37 -27.56
CA ARG A 283 26.52 -31.53 -28.18
C ARG A 283 24.99 -31.38 -28.05
N LYS A 284 24.32 -31.40 -29.21
CA LYS A 284 22.86 -31.35 -29.44
C LYS A 284 22.18 -32.64 -28.99
N LEU A 285 20.94 -32.55 -28.51
CA LEU A 285 19.91 -33.54 -28.83
C LEU A 285 18.57 -32.86 -29.12
N VAL A 286 17.98 -33.27 -30.23
CA VAL A 286 16.81 -32.70 -30.90
C VAL A 286 15.56 -33.50 -30.51
N THR A 287 14.46 -32.83 -30.15
CA THR A 287 13.11 -33.35 -30.38
C THR A 287 12.20 -32.24 -30.92
N LYS A 288 11.59 -32.53 -32.06
CA LYS A 288 10.78 -31.63 -32.90
C LYS A 288 9.40 -31.36 -32.26
N LYS A 289 8.94 -30.09 -32.29
CA LYS A 289 7.50 -29.77 -32.32
C LYS A 289 7.19 -28.80 -33.46
N LYS A 290 6.15 -29.17 -34.21
CA LYS A 290 5.75 -28.71 -35.53
C LYS A 290 5.01 -27.37 -35.43
N ILE A 291 5.47 -26.37 -36.18
CA ILE A 291 4.79 -25.08 -36.40
C ILE A 291 3.78 -25.30 -37.54
N ILE A 292 2.50 -25.00 -37.31
CA ILE A 292 1.51 -24.87 -38.38
C ILE A 292 1.28 -23.38 -38.62
N SER A 293 1.77 -22.94 -39.77
CA SER A 293 1.48 -21.64 -40.38
C SER A 293 0.23 -21.80 -41.24
N THR A 294 -0.77 -20.93 -41.05
CA THR A 294 -1.89 -20.79 -42.00
C THR A 294 -1.87 -19.39 -42.59
N LYS A 295 -1.78 -19.39 -43.91
CA LYS A 295 -1.66 -18.26 -44.81
C LYS A 295 -2.89 -17.34 -44.75
N THR A 296 -2.61 -16.05 -44.87
CA THR A 296 -3.52 -14.99 -45.28
C THR A 296 -4.18 -15.32 -46.63
N VAL A 297 -5.51 -15.31 -46.65
CA VAL A 297 -6.29 -15.15 -47.88
C VAL A 297 -7.03 -13.82 -47.76
N SER A 298 -6.62 -12.90 -48.63
CA SER A 298 -7.32 -11.67 -48.96
C SER A 298 -8.71 -11.99 -49.53
N ASN A 299 -9.76 -11.45 -48.91
CA ASN A 299 -10.99 -11.15 -49.63
C ASN A 299 -11.49 -9.78 -49.18
N GLY A 300 -11.53 -8.87 -50.15
CA GLY A 300 -12.17 -7.57 -50.00
C GLY A 300 -13.67 -7.75 -49.84
N ALA A 301 -14.17 -7.29 -48.71
CA ALA A 301 -15.57 -6.93 -48.55
C ALA A 301 -15.61 -5.62 -47.77
N ALA A 302 -16.36 -4.67 -48.31
CA ALA A 302 -16.45 -3.29 -47.91
C ALA A 302 -16.52 -3.10 -46.38
N LYS A 303 -15.71 -2.16 -45.88
CA LYS A 303 -15.88 -1.54 -44.56
C LYS A 303 -17.25 -0.85 -44.53
N LYS A 304 -18.31 -1.58 -44.17
CA LYS A 304 -19.51 -0.95 -43.61
C LYS A 304 -19.11 -0.36 -42.27
N ALA A 305 -19.35 0.93 -42.13
CA ALA A 305 -19.20 1.66 -40.89
C ALA A 305 -19.78 0.83 -39.73
N ALA A 306 -18.98 0.64 -38.68
CA ALA A 306 -19.45 0.03 -37.44
C ALA A 306 -20.63 0.88 -36.95
N SER A 307 -21.85 0.38 -37.14
CA SER A 307 -23.02 0.94 -36.49
C SER A 307 -22.75 0.86 -35.00
N GLY A 308 -22.73 2.00 -34.32
CA GLY A 308 -22.41 2.10 -32.91
C GLY A 308 -23.23 1.09 -32.12
N CYS A 309 -22.56 0.13 -31.49
CA CYS A 309 -23.21 -0.74 -30.53
C CYS A 309 -23.77 0.14 -29.40
N PRO A 310 -25.04 -0.04 -29.00
CA PRO A 310 -25.63 0.74 -27.92
C PRO A 310 -24.79 0.58 -26.65
N LEU A 311 -24.52 1.70 -25.99
CA LEU A 311 -23.48 1.89 -24.96
C LEU A 311 -23.57 0.96 -23.73
N ASN A 312 -24.62 0.15 -23.57
CA ASN A 312 -24.84 -0.72 -22.41
C ASN A 312 -25.64 -2.00 -22.72
N LEU A 313 -25.45 -2.63 -23.89
CA LEU A 313 -26.16 -3.89 -24.19
C LEU A 313 -25.71 -5.03 -23.25
N PRO A 314 -26.62 -5.72 -22.54
CA PRO A 314 -26.28 -6.90 -21.75
C PRO A 314 -25.84 -8.07 -22.66
N CYS A 315 -25.16 -9.05 -22.09
CA CYS A 315 -24.77 -10.29 -22.77
C CYS A 315 -24.80 -11.46 -21.78
N ASP A 316 -25.01 -12.68 -22.27
CA ASP A 316 -25.16 -13.89 -21.45
C ASP A 316 -23.85 -14.39 -20.82
N CYS A 317 -22.73 -13.70 -21.05
CA CYS A 317 -21.45 -14.00 -20.41
C CYS A 317 -21.39 -13.62 -18.92
N TYR A 318 -22.37 -12.86 -18.41
CA TYR A 318 -22.36 -12.36 -17.03
C TYR A 318 -22.26 -13.50 -16.01
N ALA A 319 -21.32 -13.37 -15.06
CA ALA A 319 -21.03 -14.36 -14.03
C ALA A 319 -20.63 -15.76 -14.58
N THR A 320 -20.10 -15.83 -15.81
CA THR A 320 -19.54 -17.06 -16.41
C THR A 320 -18.07 -16.87 -16.77
N ASP A 321 -17.40 -17.94 -17.20
CA ASP A 321 -16.04 -17.93 -17.76
C ASP A 321 -16.00 -17.60 -19.26
N ARG A 322 -17.16 -17.32 -19.88
CA ARG A 322 -17.29 -17.04 -21.32
C ARG A 322 -17.04 -15.58 -21.65
N VAL A 323 -16.64 -15.32 -22.89
CA VAL A 323 -16.50 -13.97 -23.48
C VAL A 323 -17.19 -13.91 -24.83
N CYS A 324 -17.69 -12.73 -25.21
CA CYS A 324 -18.29 -12.46 -26.52
C CYS A 324 -17.87 -11.09 -27.07
N SER A 325 -18.15 -10.81 -28.34
CA SER A 325 -17.84 -9.52 -28.97
C SER A 325 -18.53 -8.33 -28.28
N VAL A 326 -19.72 -8.55 -27.70
CA VAL A 326 -20.45 -7.51 -26.97
C VAL A 326 -19.69 -7.07 -25.71
N CYS A 327 -19.26 -7.99 -24.84
CA CYS A 327 -18.55 -7.59 -23.61
C CYS A 327 -17.13 -7.08 -23.88
N LEU A 328 -16.44 -7.61 -24.90
CA LEU A 328 -15.07 -7.20 -25.25
C LEU A 328 -15.00 -5.81 -25.90
N SER A 329 -16.09 -5.34 -26.52
CA SER A 329 -16.17 -4.02 -27.16
C SER A 329 -16.59 -2.89 -26.22
N ARG A 330 -16.91 -3.20 -24.95
CA ARG A 330 -17.30 -2.19 -23.96
C ARG A 330 -16.12 -1.29 -23.59
N ARG A 331 -16.42 -0.02 -23.30
CA ARG A 331 -15.44 0.92 -22.76
C ARG A 331 -14.93 0.41 -21.41
N GLN A 332 -13.63 0.54 -21.17
CA GLN A 332 -13.05 0.18 -19.90
C GLN A 332 -13.49 1.15 -18.81
N GLN A 333 -13.86 0.62 -17.65
CA GLN A 333 -14.20 1.45 -16.50
C GLN A 333 -12.94 2.14 -15.95
N VAL A 334 -13.05 3.45 -15.77
CA VAL A 334 -12.05 4.27 -15.10
C VAL A 334 -12.44 4.42 -13.63
N ALA A 335 -11.48 4.23 -12.74
CA ALA A 335 -11.64 4.43 -11.31
C ALA A 335 -10.28 4.83 -10.71
N PRO A 336 -10.27 5.63 -9.63
CA PRO A 336 -9.04 5.98 -8.94
C PRO A 336 -8.28 4.73 -8.50
N ARG A 337 -7.00 4.61 -8.88
CA ARG A 337 -6.14 3.46 -8.53
C ARG A 337 -4.75 3.82 -8.04
N ALA A 338 -4.49 5.10 -7.83
CA ALA A 338 -3.25 5.56 -7.23
C ALA A 338 -3.03 4.89 -5.87
N GLY A 339 -1.77 4.58 -5.57
CA GLY A 339 -1.31 3.83 -4.39
C GLY A 339 -0.27 2.78 -4.77
N THR A 340 0.26 2.06 -3.80
CA THR A 340 1.31 1.05 -3.98
C THR A 340 0.74 -0.37 -4.16
N PRO A 341 1.23 -1.18 -5.12
CA PRO A 341 0.85 -2.60 -5.23
C PRO A 341 1.04 -3.37 -3.92
N GLY A 342 0.11 -4.28 -3.62
CA GLY A 342 0.11 -5.06 -2.37
C GLY A 342 -0.63 -4.40 -1.20
N PHE A 343 -0.87 -3.08 -1.23
CA PHE A 343 -1.61 -2.35 -0.18
C PHE A 343 -3.03 -1.93 -0.58
N ARG A 344 -3.37 -2.06 -1.88
CA ARG A 344 -4.68 -1.66 -2.41
C ARG A 344 -5.79 -2.59 -1.92
N ALA A 345 -6.91 -1.99 -1.51
CA ALA A 345 -8.11 -2.71 -1.09
C ALA A 345 -8.86 -3.38 -2.27
N PRO A 346 -9.68 -4.42 -2.03
CA PRO A 346 -10.41 -5.14 -3.08
C PRO A 346 -11.27 -4.23 -3.98
N GLU A 347 -11.93 -3.23 -3.40
CA GLU A 347 -12.74 -2.25 -4.13
C GLU A 347 -11.88 -1.37 -5.08
N VAL A 348 -10.61 -1.12 -4.75
CA VAL A 348 -9.67 -0.41 -5.64
C VAL A 348 -9.26 -1.33 -6.80
N LEU A 349 -8.88 -2.57 -6.48
CA LEU A 349 -8.43 -3.57 -7.46
C LEU A 349 -9.51 -3.94 -8.49
N THR A 350 -10.77 -3.93 -8.06
CA THR A 350 -11.96 -4.19 -8.89
C THR A 350 -12.52 -2.94 -9.58
N LYS A 351 -11.82 -1.80 -9.48
CA LYS A 351 -12.18 -0.51 -10.11
C LYS A 351 -13.53 0.04 -9.63
N CYS A 352 -13.81 0.00 -8.33
CA CYS A 352 -14.95 0.70 -7.75
C CYS A 352 -14.73 2.22 -7.86
N PRO A 353 -15.67 2.98 -8.44
CA PRO A 353 -15.53 4.42 -8.60
C PRO A 353 -15.71 5.18 -7.27
N THR A 354 -16.54 4.66 -6.37
CA THR A 354 -16.82 5.24 -5.06
C THR A 354 -15.92 4.60 -4.00
N GLN A 355 -14.82 5.29 -3.67
CA GLN A 355 -13.85 4.85 -2.67
C GLN A 355 -13.91 5.79 -1.46
N THR A 356 -13.70 5.24 -0.27
CA THR A 356 -13.77 5.99 1.00
C THR A 356 -12.46 5.85 1.78
N THR A 357 -12.39 6.44 2.97
CA THR A 357 -11.29 6.26 3.93
C THR A 357 -11.08 4.78 4.34
N ALA A 358 -12.05 3.89 4.07
CA ALA A 358 -11.92 2.46 4.31
C ALA A 358 -10.74 1.83 3.55
N ILE A 359 -10.30 2.39 2.41
CA ILE A 359 -9.14 1.86 1.70
C ILE A 359 -7.84 2.03 2.50
N ASP A 360 -7.72 3.11 3.29
CA ASP A 360 -6.57 3.33 4.16
C ASP A 360 -6.57 2.33 5.33
N MET A 361 -7.76 1.98 5.83
CA MET A 361 -7.93 0.98 6.90
C MET A 361 -7.55 -0.42 6.43
N TRP A 362 -7.86 -0.77 5.18
CA TRP A 362 -7.37 -2.00 4.56
C TRP A 362 -5.84 -2.01 4.50
N SER A 363 -5.23 -0.92 4.01
CA SER A 363 -3.77 -0.80 3.93
C SER A 363 -3.11 -0.91 5.32
N ALA A 364 -3.72 -0.33 6.36
CA ALA A 364 -3.29 -0.53 7.75
C ALA A 364 -3.40 -2.00 8.19
N GLY A 365 -4.44 -2.71 7.77
CA GLY A 365 -4.56 -4.16 7.94
C GLY A 365 -3.44 -4.96 7.26
N ILE A 366 -2.98 -4.53 6.08
CA ILE A 366 -1.82 -5.15 5.40
C ILE A 366 -0.53 -4.92 6.18
N ILE A 367 -0.33 -3.71 6.72
CA ILE A 367 0.81 -3.42 7.61
C ILE A 367 0.75 -4.33 8.84
N PHE A 368 -0.43 -4.47 9.46
CA PHE A 368 -0.59 -5.31 10.63
C PHE A 368 -0.39 -6.80 10.32
N LEU A 369 -0.87 -7.27 9.17
CA LEU A 369 -0.63 -8.63 8.67
C LEU A 369 0.87 -8.88 8.50
N SER A 370 1.62 -7.93 7.94
CA SER A 370 3.09 -8.00 7.86
C SER A 370 3.72 -8.04 9.25
N LEU A 371 3.29 -7.16 10.15
CA LEU A 371 3.78 -7.10 11.54
C LEU A 371 3.49 -8.37 12.32
N LEU A 372 2.39 -9.09 12.08
CA LEU A 372 2.02 -10.33 12.78
C LEU A 372 2.62 -11.58 12.13
N SER A 373 2.79 -11.61 10.82
CA SER A 373 3.38 -12.75 10.09
C SER A 373 4.91 -12.70 9.98
N GLY A 374 5.54 -11.56 10.24
CA GLY A 374 6.98 -11.36 10.01
C GLY A 374 7.36 -11.32 8.53
N ARG A 375 6.40 -11.08 7.63
CA ARG A 375 6.61 -11.06 6.17
C ARG A 375 6.34 -9.69 5.57
N TYR A 376 7.34 -9.14 4.88
CA TYR A 376 7.22 -7.86 4.17
C TYR A 376 8.05 -7.86 2.87
N PRO A 377 7.50 -7.40 1.74
CA PRO A 377 6.07 -7.15 1.50
C PRO A 377 5.26 -8.45 1.62
N PHE A 378 4.06 -8.40 2.20
CA PHE A 378 3.22 -9.60 2.33
C PHE A 378 2.68 -10.06 0.96
N PHE A 379 2.03 -9.14 0.23
CA PHE A 379 1.57 -9.37 -1.13
C PHE A 379 2.60 -8.84 -2.13
N LYS A 380 2.96 -9.66 -3.11
CA LYS A 380 3.89 -9.31 -4.18
C LYS A 380 3.23 -9.63 -5.51
N ALA A 381 2.54 -8.64 -6.07
CA ALA A 381 1.77 -8.77 -7.30
C ALA A 381 2.27 -7.77 -8.35
N SER A 382 2.33 -8.21 -9.61
CA SER A 382 2.68 -7.39 -10.77
C SER A 382 1.54 -6.50 -11.26
N ASP A 383 0.29 -6.90 -10.99
CA ASP A 383 -0.92 -6.29 -11.50
C ASP A 383 -2.08 -6.44 -10.50
N ASP A 384 -3.16 -5.70 -10.74
CA ASP A 384 -4.28 -5.57 -9.80
C ASP A 384 -5.09 -6.88 -9.65
N LEU A 385 -5.21 -7.71 -10.69
CA LEU A 385 -5.96 -8.97 -10.60
C LEU A 385 -5.13 -10.07 -9.93
N THR A 386 -3.81 -10.10 -10.15
CA THR A 386 -2.90 -10.96 -9.39
C THR A 386 -2.94 -10.60 -7.89
N ALA A 387 -2.98 -9.30 -7.57
CA ALA A 387 -3.13 -8.86 -6.17
C ALA A 387 -4.47 -9.33 -5.57
N LEU A 388 -5.57 -9.23 -6.32
CA LEU A 388 -6.88 -9.71 -5.90
C LEU A 388 -6.90 -11.23 -5.68
N ALA A 389 -6.26 -12.00 -6.57
CA ALA A 389 -6.12 -13.44 -6.42
C ALA A 389 -5.33 -13.81 -5.15
N GLN A 390 -4.24 -13.09 -4.84
CA GLN A 390 -3.50 -13.28 -3.60
C GLN A 390 -4.33 -12.95 -2.35
N ILE A 391 -5.20 -11.94 -2.40
CA ILE A 391 -6.14 -11.65 -1.31
C ILE A 391 -7.11 -12.82 -1.12
N MET A 392 -7.65 -13.37 -2.21
CA MET A 392 -8.55 -14.54 -2.15
C MET A 392 -7.89 -15.79 -1.57
N THR A 393 -6.57 -15.96 -1.71
CA THR A 393 -5.90 -17.11 -1.07
C THR A 393 -5.80 -16.99 0.44
N VAL A 394 -5.90 -15.78 0.98
CA VAL A 394 -5.88 -15.51 2.43
C VAL A 394 -7.30 -15.40 2.99
N ARG A 395 -8.16 -14.60 2.34
CA ARG A 395 -9.50 -14.24 2.85
C ARG A 395 -10.64 -15.06 2.24
N GLY A 396 -10.31 -15.95 1.31
CA GLY A 396 -11.27 -16.83 0.66
C GLY A 396 -11.94 -16.19 -0.56
N SER A 397 -12.14 -17.03 -1.57
CA SER A 397 -12.74 -16.63 -2.86
C SER A 397 -14.24 -16.35 -2.75
N ARG A 398 -15.00 -17.14 -1.96
CA ARG A 398 -16.45 -16.99 -1.82
C ARG A 398 -16.79 -15.68 -1.10
N GLU A 399 -16.07 -15.41 -0.03
CA GLU A 399 -16.15 -14.23 0.80
C GLU A 399 -15.83 -12.97 -0.01
N THR A 400 -14.77 -13.03 -0.83
CA THR A 400 -14.39 -11.92 -1.72
C THR A 400 -15.44 -11.66 -2.79
N ILE A 401 -15.99 -12.71 -3.41
CA ILE A 401 -17.07 -12.58 -4.41
C ILE A 401 -18.32 -12.00 -3.76
N GLN A 402 -18.69 -12.46 -2.56
CA GLN A 402 -19.88 -11.98 -1.85
C GLN A 402 -19.75 -10.50 -1.46
N ALA A 403 -18.59 -10.08 -0.93
CA ALA A 403 -18.32 -8.68 -0.63
C ALA A 403 -18.30 -7.83 -1.90
N ALA A 404 -17.68 -8.31 -2.99
CA ALA A 404 -17.63 -7.58 -4.25
C ALA A 404 -19.02 -7.21 -4.81
N ARG A 405 -20.01 -8.09 -4.62
CA ARG A 405 -21.39 -7.83 -5.03
C ARG A 405 -22.00 -6.63 -4.31
N THR A 406 -21.65 -6.37 -3.04
CA THR A 406 -22.25 -5.28 -2.25
C THR A 406 -21.84 -3.90 -2.77
N PHE A 407 -20.68 -3.79 -3.41
CA PHE A 407 -20.20 -2.57 -4.08
C PHE A 407 -20.25 -2.67 -5.61
N GLY A 408 -21.14 -3.51 -6.15
CA GLY A 408 -21.50 -3.52 -7.57
C GLY A 408 -20.50 -4.20 -8.50
N LYS A 409 -19.72 -5.17 -8.00
CA LYS A 409 -18.74 -5.91 -8.79
C LYS A 409 -19.04 -7.41 -8.82
N SER A 410 -19.10 -7.97 -10.03
CA SER A 410 -19.19 -9.42 -10.23
C SER A 410 -17.79 -9.97 -10.47
N VAL A 411 -17.33 -10.83 -9.56
CA VAL A 411 -16.05 -11.51 -9.65
C VAL A 411 -16.30 -13.00 -9.83
N VAL A 412 -15.58 -13.61 -10.77
CA VAL A 412 -15.66 -15.05 -11.06
C VAL A 412 -14.26 -15.63 -10.88
N CYS A 413 -14.16 -16.71 -10.11
CA CYS A 413 -12.93 -17.47 -9.94
C CYS A 413 -13.19 -18.91 -10.39
N THR A 414 -12.28 -19.47 -11.18
CA THR A 414 -12.41 -20.84 -11.71
C THR A 414 -12.26 -21.90 -10.62
N GLN A 415 -11.53 -21.59 -9.56
CA GLN A 415 -11.28 -22.48 -8.43
C GLN A 415 -11.73 -21.81 -7.13
N VAL A 416 -12.49 -22.55 -6.33
CA VAL A 416 -12.87 -22.09 -4.99
C VAL A 416 -11.67 -22.27 -4.06
N VAL A 417 -11.15 -21.15 -3.57
CA VAL A 417 -10.11 -21.11 -2.54
C VAL A 417 -10.76 -20.77 -1.19
N PRO A 418 -10.61 -21.61 -0.14
CA PRO A 418 -11.18 -21.34 1.18
C PRO A 418 -10.41 -20.25 1.93
N ALA A 419 -11.10 -19.54 2.83
CA ALA A 419 -10.47 -18.58 3.73
C ALA A 419 -9.50 -19.28 4.70
N GLN A 420 -8.38 -18.61 4.99
CA GLN A 420 -7.41 -19.08 5.97
C GLN A 420 -7.76 -18.54 7.36
N ASN A 421 -7.47 -19.32 8.40
CA ASN A 421 -7.46 -18.81 9.75
C ASN A 421 -6.25 -17.88 9.94
N LEU A 422 -6.48 -16.59 10.23
CA LEU A 422 -5.43 -15.58 10.28
C LEU A 422 -4.38 -15.86 11.37
N ARG A 423 -4.79 -16.40 12.53
CA ARG A 423 -3.86 -16.81 13.60
C ARG A 423 -2.90 -17.87 13.09
N THR A 424 -3.44 -18.99 12.62
CA THR A 424 -2.63 -20.11 12.10
C THR A 424 -1.73 -19.67 10.95
N LEU A 425 -2.22 -18.81 10.04
CA LEU A 425 -1.44 -18.28 8.93
C LEU A 425 -0.25 -17.44 9.42
N CYS A 426 -0.49 -16.46 10.31
CA CYS A 426 0.54 -15.56 10.81
C CYS A 426 1.60 -16.30 11.63
N GLU A 427 1.20 -17.16 12.57
CA GLU A 427 2.11 -17.92 13.43
C GLU A 427 2.99 -18.88 12.59
N LYS A 428 2.39 -19.56 11.60
CA LYS A 428 3.14 -20.44 10.68
C LYS A 428 4.14 -19.66 9.84
N LEU A 429 3.78 -18.48 9.35
CA LEU A 429 4.69 -17.65 8.55
C LEU A 429 5.82 -17.03 9.38
N ARG A 430 5.55 -16.69 10.64
CA ARG A 430 6.55 -16.20 11.59
C ARG A 430 7.51 -17.30 12.05
N GLY A 431 7.05 -18.55 12.06
CA GLY A 431 7.82 -19.71 12.54
C GLY A 431 7.61 -20.01 14.02
N THR A 432 6.54 -19.50 14.64
CA THR A 432 6.22 -19.67 16.07
C THR A 432 5.29 -20.84 16.35
N SER A 433 5.11 -21.79 15.42
CA SER A 433 4.20 -22.92 15.61
C SER A 433 4.55 -23.70 16.89
N SER A 434 3.74 -23.50 17.92
CA SER A 434 3.74 -24.28 19.14
C SER A 434 3.52 -25.75 18.78
N SER A 435 4.48 -26.60 19.08
CA SER A 435 4.23 -28.03 19.22
C SER A 435 3.29 -28.20 20.41
N CYS A 436 1.98 -28.12 20.16
CA CYS A 436 0.99 -28.49 21.14
C CYS A 436 1.08 -30.02 21.29
N LYS A 437 1.80 -30.46 22.31
CA LYS A 437 1.80 -31.86 22.75
C LYS A 437 0.35 -32.27 22.95
N ARG A 438 -0.11 -33.25 22.17
CA ARG A 438 -1.31 -34.02 22.49
C ARG A 438 -1.07 -34.74 23.81
N SER A 439 -1.47 -34.11 24.92
CA SER A 439 -1.81 -34.83 26.14
C SER A 439 -3.27 -35.25 26.01
N GLN A 440 -3.49 -36.40 25.40
CA GLN A 440 -4.63 -37.26 25.73
C GLN A 440 -4.08 -38.66 25.95
N GLY A 441 -3.81 -38.96 27.21
CA GLY A 441 -3.87 -40.33 27.70
C GLY A 441 -5.34 -40.64 27.92
N GLU A 442 -5.85 -41.58 27.14
CA GLU A 442 -6.97 -42.48 27.48
C GLU A 442 -7.11 -43.46 26.31
N GLY A 443 -6.63 -44.69 26.51
CA GLY A 443 -7.25 -45.86 25.89
C GLY A 443 -8.19 -46.52 26.92
N PRO A 444 -9.02 -47.52 26.58
CA PRO A 444 -8.89 -48.39 25.39
C PRO A 444 -10.23 -48.80 24.72
N SER A 445 -10.17 -49.32 23.49
CA SER A 445 -10.77 -50.62 23.12
C SER A 445 -10.63 -50.87 21.62
N ARG A 446 -9.81 -51.87 21.25
CA ARG A 446 -9.85 -52.54 19.96
C ARG A 446 -10.66 -53.81 20.15
N PHE A 447 -11.69 -53.99 19.32
CA PHE A 447 -12.20 -55.30 18.96
C PHE A 447 -11.21 -55.94 18.00
N GLU A 448 -10.73 -57.14 18.32
CA GLU A 448 -10.64 -58.27 17.37
C GLU A 448 -10.29 -59.57 18.12
N ASN A 449 -10.95 -60.63 17.67
CA ASN A 449 -11.07 -61.94 18.31
C ASN A 449 -9.91 -62.90 17.95
N SER A 450 -9.61 -63.79 18.91
CA SER A 450 -9.16 -65.20 18.76
C SER A 450 -7.82 -65.47 18.04
N THR A 451 -6.88 -66.28 18.56
CA THR A 451 -7.01 -67.69 18.98
C THR A 451 -5.67 -68.20 19.58
N ALA A 452 -5.74 -69.21 20.47
CA ALA A 452 -4.74 -70.26 20.79
C ALA A 452 -3.62 -70.03 21.85
N LEU A 453 -3.92 -70.47 23.10
CA LEU A 453 -3.29 -71.49 23.99
C LEU A 453 -1.74 -71.70 24.10
N PRO A 454 -1.26 -72.28 25.24
CA PRO A 454 -0.07 -71.84 26.00
C PRO A 454 1.02 -72.92 26.19
N VAL A 455 2.21 -72.56 26.72
CA VAL A 455 3.10 -73.48 27.48
C VAL A 455 3.91 -72.73 28.56
N ALA A 456 4.09 -73.43 29.68
CA ALA A 456 4.77 -73.19 30.97
C ALA A 456 6.23 -72.63 30.89
N ALA A 457 6.95 -72.23 31.95
CA ALA A 457 6.98 -72.69 33.35
C ALA A 457 7.78 -71.74 34.27
N ASP A 458 7.56 -71.94 35.58
CA ASP A 458 8.47 -71.86 36.73
C ASP A 458 8.92 -70.53 37.41
N LYS A 459 8.53 -70.50 38.69
CA LYS A 459 8.97 -69.75 39.90
C LYS A 459 10.34 -70.30 40.42
N PRO A 460 10.85 -69.92 41.61
CA PRO A 460 10.92 -68.63 42.34
C PRO A 460 12.32 -68.38 42.98
N CYS A 461 12.55 -67.23 43.62
CA CYS A 461 12.85 -67.11 45.07
C CYS A 461 13.45 -65.73 45.42
N ALA A 462 13.02 -65.23 46.57
CA ALA A 462 13.51 -64.06 47.31
C ALA A 462 14.69 -64.50 48.26
N PRO A 463 15.15 -63.76 49.31
CA PRO A 463 14.74 -62.44 49.80
C PRO A 463 15.89 -61.56 50.41
N GLU A 464 15.51 -60.47 51.12
CA GLU A 464 16.17 -59.88 52.33
C GLU A 464 17.51 -59.12 52.18
N THR A 465 17.92 -58.10 52.97
CA THR A 465 17.37 -57.08 53.90
C THR A 465 18.53 -56.11 54.19
N LEU A 466 18.24 -54.89 54.72
CA LEU A 466 19.09 -54.10 55.64
C LEU A 466 20.44 -53.56 55.08
N GLY A 467 20.80 -52.29 55.10
CA GLY A 467 20.52 -51.21 56.04
C GLY A 467 21.84 -50.48 56.36
N LYS A 468 21.74 -49.19 56.70
CA LYS A 468 22.70 -48.30 57.40
C LYS A 468 23.30 -47.14 56.59
N GLN A 469 22.91 -45.95 57.05
CA GLN A 469 23.61 -44.67 56.96
C GLN A 469 24.96 -44.73 57.67
N ILE A 470 25.98 -44.06 57.12
CA ILE A 470 27.03 -43.34 57.90
C ILE A 470 27.43 -42.06 57.14
N GLN A 471 27.59 -40.99 57.92
CA GLN A 471 27.98 -39.61 57.57
C GLN A 471 29.48 -39.50 57.24
N HIS A 472 29.88 -38.46 56.48
CA HIS A 472 30.79 -37.36 56.87
C HIS A 472 31.54 -36.76 55.66
N THR A 473 31.16 -35.52 55.33
CA THR A 473 32.01 -34.34 55.05
C THR A 473 33.47 -34.52 54.59
N GLN A 474 33.81 -34.05 53.38
CA GLN A 474 34.71 -32.88 53.13
C GLN A 474 35.10 -32.69 51.64
N SER A 475 35.00 -31.41 51.21
CA SER A 475 35.84 -30.64 50.28
C SER A 475 36.20 -31.08 48.84
N PHE A 476 35.82 -30.18 47.91
CA PHE A 476 36.56 -29.67 46.74
C PHE A 476 37.04 -30.65 45.65
N GLN A 477 36.40 -30.57 44.48
CA GLN A 477 37.10 -30.39 43.20
C GLN A 477 36.16 -29.78 42.16
N GLU A 478 36.67 -28.74 41.48
CA GLU A 478 36.05 -28.01 40.38
C GLU A 478 35.76 -28.94 39.19
N GLY A 479 34.61 -28.74 38.57
CA GLY A 479 34.17 -29.45 37.38
C GLY A 479 33.18 -28.59 36.61
N ASP A 480 33.73 -27.87 35.63
CA ASP A 480 33.08 -27.06 34.62
C ASP A 480 31.87 -27.78 33.98
N GLY A 481 30.74 -27.09 33.92
CA GLY A 481 29.46 -27.65 33.52
C GLY A 481 28.52 -26.52 33.13
N ALA A 482 28.81 -25.93 31.98
CA ALA A 482 28.00 -24.95 31.28
C ALA A 482 26.50 -25.29 31.35
N LEU A 483 25.79 -24.56 32.21
CA LEU A 483 24.35 -24.45 32.13
C LEU A 483 24.02 -23.72 30.83
N GLU A 484 23.64 -24.50 29.81
CA GLU A 484 22.95 -23.99 28.62
C GLU A 484 21.69 -23.23 29.07
N MET A 485 21.86 -21.93 29.25
CA MET A 485 20.79 -20.95 29.31
C MET A 485 20.11 -20.95 27.93
N LYS A 486 19.10 -21.80 27.76
CA LYS A 486 18.19 -21.72 26.61
C LYS A 486 17.56 -20.33 26.62
N ALA A 487 18.01 -19.49 25.67
CA ALA A 487 17.49 -18.17 25.39
C ALA A 487 15.97 -18.21 25.21
N THR A 488 15.25 -17.93 26.29
CA THR A 488 13.81 -17.71 26.32
C THR A 488 13.60 -16.24 26.62
N ASP A 489 13.91 -15.41 25.63
CA ASP A 489 13.50 -14.00 25.60
C ASP A 489 12.71 -13.74 24.30
N MET A 490 11.62 -14.49 24.13
CA MET A 490 10.64 -14.23 23.08
C MET A 490 9.77 -13.07 23.57
N LYS A 491 10.05 -11.86 23.07
CA LYS A 491 9.42 -10.57 23.40
C LYS A 491 7.88 -10.51 23.24
N GLY A 492 7.12 -11.28 24.01
CA GLY A 492 5.65 -11.31 24.02
C GLY A 492 4.99 -12.03 22.82
N TRP A 493 5.75 -12.75 21.99
CA TRP A 493 5.22 -13.41 20.78
C TRP A 493 4.66 -14.81 21.01
N ASP A 494 4.99 -15.46 22.15
CA ASP A 494 4.54 -16.82 22.45
C ASP A 494 3.04 -16.90 22.77
N GLN A 495 2.42 -15.76 23.13
CA GLN A 495 1.02 -15.66 23.52
C GLN A 495 0.38 -14.43 22.87
N VAL A 496 0.29 -14.42 21.54
CA VAL A 496 -0.46 -13.37 20.84
C VAL A 496 -1.96 -13.50 21.18
N PRO A 497 -2.60 -12.46 21.76
CA PRO A 497 -4.00 -12.48 22.17
C PRO A 497 -4.96 -12.58 20.97
N ASP A 498 -6.14 -13.16 21.17
CA ASP A 498 -7.17 -13.30 20.13
C ASP A 498 -7.63 -11.95 19.58
N GLU A 499 -7.63 -10.91 20.43
CA GLU A 499 -7.98 -9.54 20.08
C GLU A 499 -7.09 -8.97 18.96
N ALA A 500 -5.86 -9.46 18.80
CA ALA A 500 -4.98 -9.07 17.70
C ALA A 500 -5.51 -9.56 16.35
N TYR A 501 -5.98 -10.81 16.31
CA TYR A 501 -6.50 -11.43 15.09
C TYR A 501 -7.94 -11.01 14.81
N ASP A 502 -8.74 -10.72 15.84
CA ASP A 502 -10.05 -10.09 15.68
C ASP A 502 -9.91 -8.68 15.07
N LEU A 503 -8.99 -7.85 15.57
CA LEU A 503 -8.73 -6.54 14.97
C LEU A 503 -8.23 -6.68 13.52
N LEU A 504 -7.31 -7.62 13.26
CA LEU A 504 -6.81 -7.88 11.91
C LEU A 504 -7.94 -8.30 10.96
N ASP A 505 -8.86 -9.14 11.42
CA ASP A 505 -10.01 -9.58 10.64
C ASP A 505 -10.92 -8.41 10.27
N LYS A 506 -11.19 -7.49 11.21
CA LYS A 506 -12.00 -6.28 10.98
C LYS A 506 -11.33 -5.26 10.04
N LEU A 507 -9.99 -5.17 10.06
CA LEU A 507 -9.22 -4.33 9.13
C LEU A 507 -9.21 -4.93 7.71
N LEU A 508 -9.08 -6.25 7.61
CA LEU A 508 -9.12 -7.01 6.37
C LEU A 508 -10.54 -7.49 6.01
N ASP A 509 -11.55 -6.75 6.45
CA ASP A 509 -12.92 -6.91 5.99
C ASP A 509 -12.98 -6.56 4.49
N LEU A 510 -13.47 -7.51 3.71
CA LEU A 510 -13.58 -7.41 2.26
C LEU A 510 -14.66 -6.41 1.84
N ASN A 511 -15.65 -6.15 2.70
CA ASN A 511 -16.69 -5.16 2.44
C ASN A 511 -16.28 -3.80 3.02
N PRO A 512 -16.01 -2.78 2.19
CA PRO A 512 -15.58 -1.46 2.67
C PRO A 512 -16.62 -0.73 3.52
N ALA A 513 -17.90 -1.11 3.46
CA ALA A 513 -18.96 -0.49 4.25
C ALA A 513 -18.99 -0.96 5.71
N THR A 514 -18.51 -2.17 5.99
CA THR A 514 -18.47 -2.78 7.34
C THR A 514 -17.07 -2.79 7.95
N ARG A 515 -16.05 -2.51 7.13
CA ARG A 515 -14.65 -2.40 7.57
C ARG A 515 -14.50 -1.35 8.67
N ILE A 516 -13.77 -1.73 9.72
CA ILE A 516 -13.56 -0.88 10.90
C ILE A 516 -12.93 0.47 10.55
N THR A 517 -13.44 1.54 11.16
CA THR A 517 -12.86 2.88 11.03
C THR A 517 -11.67 3.08 11.98
N ALA A 518 -10.82 4.08 11.71
CA ALA A 518 -9.71 4.40 12.61
C ALA A 518 -10.17 4.78 14.02
N LYS A 519 -11.34 5.42 14.16
CA LYS A 519 -11.93 5.78 15.45
C LYS A 519 -12.35 4.54 16.24
N GLU A 520 -13.00 3.59 15.59
CA GLU A 520 -13.41 2.32 16.22
C GLU A 520 -12.20 1.44 16.54
N ALA A 521 -11.20 1.39 15.64
CA ALA A 521 -9.98 0.62 15.85
C ALA A 521 -9.23 1.06 17.12
N LEU A 522 -9.19 2.37 17.40
CA LEU A 522 -8.60 2.91 18.63
C LEU A 522 -9.36 2.55 19.91
N LEU A 523 -10.64 2.18 19.82
CA LEU A 523 -11.47 1.73 20.94
C LEU A 523 -11.49 0.19 21.07
N HIS A 524 -10.80 -0.51 20.17
CA HIS A 524 -10.78 -1.96 20.14
C HIS A 524 -10.14 -2.54 21.42
N PRO A 525 -10.63 -3.66 21.98
CA PRO A 525 -10.06 -4.30 23.17
C PRO A 525 -8.57 -4.64 23.08
N PHE A 526 -8.04 -4.76 21.86
CA PHE A 526 -6.61 -4.90 21.58
C PHE A 526 -5.75 -3.78 22.21
N PHE A 527 -6.31 -2.59 22.41
CA PHE A 527 -5.65 -1.42 22.99
C PHE A 527 -6.13 -1.06 24.41
N LYS A 528 -6.83 -1.96 25.12
CA LYS A 528 -7.48 -1.69 26.41
C LYS A 528 -6.62 -0.98 27.48
N ASP A 529 -5.30 -1.15 27.45
CA ASP A 529 -4.36 -0.59 28.43
C ASP A 529 -3.57 0.62 27.90
N ILE A 530 -3.74 0.99 26.64
CA ILE A 530 -3.06 2.14 26.02
C ILE A 530 -3.96 3.36 26.13
N LYS A 531 -3.48 4.40 26.82
CA LYS A 531 -4.23 5.66 26.99
C LYS A 531 -4.30 6.44 25.67
N LEU A 532 -5.51 6.93 25.35
CA LEU A 532 -5.89 7.69 24.15
C LEU A 532 -5.37 9.12 24.06
#